data_AF-A0A7X1J702-F1
#
_entry.id   AF-A0A7X1J702-F1
#
_cell.length_a   1.000
_cell.length_b   1.000
_cell.length_c   1.000
_cell.angle_alpha   90.00
_cell.angle_beta   90.00
_cell.angle_gamma   90.00
#
_symmetry.space_group_name_H-M   'P 1'
#
loop_
_entity.id
_entity.type
_entity.pdbx_description
1 polymer ?
#
loop_
_entity_poly.entity_id
_entity_poly.type
_entity_poly.pdbx_seq_one_letter_code
_entity_poly.pdbx_strand_id
1 'polypeptide(L)'
;MASIRTARVIAAVSALPLAAALFTGVASADNGAIADDGSSAAVTNVWQGAIGSGVGGDNNGNSSTTQQQAIGSGASNQSNTAQVDGSAFTAINQGNDNVAINFTPLWW
;
A
#
# COMPACT_ATOMS: atom_id res chain seq x y z
N MET A 1 -13.36 38.06 -44.92
CA MET A 1 -13.08 37.94 -43.47
C MET A 1 -14.15 37.20 -42.65
N ALA A 2 -15.38 36.98 -43.15
CA ALA A 2 -16.44 36.30 -42.39
C ALA A 2 -16.38 34.75 -42.42
N SER A 3 -16.00 34.12 -43.55
CA SER A 3 -16.02 32.64 -43.66
C SER A 3 -15.00 31.93 -42.76
N ILE A 4 -13.85 32.56 -42.49
CA ILE A 4 -12.84 32.04 -41.56
C ILE A 4 -13.36 32.03 -40.12
N ARG A 5 -14.25 32.98 -39.75
CA ARG A 5 -14.83 33.03 -38.41
C ARG A 5 -15.76 31.83 -38.18
N THR A 6 -16.60 31.51 -39.15
CA THR A 6 -17.50 30.35 -39.08
C THR A 6 -16.71 29.03 -39.03
N ALA A 7 -15.68 28.89 -39.86
CA ALA A 7 -14.84 27.68 -39.86
C ALA A 7 -14.10 27.48 -38.52
N ARG A 8 -13.59 28.56 -37.91
CA ARG A 8 -12.95 28.51 -36.59
C ARG A 8 -13.92 28.15 -35.46
N VAL A 9 -15.15 28.65 -35.50
CA VAL A 9 -16.19 28.32 -34.52
C VAL A 9 -16.56 26.84 -34.61
N ILE A 10 -16.75 26.31 -35.81
CA ILE A 10 -17.06 24.88 -36.01
C ILE A 10 -15.90 24.02 -35.51
N ALA A 11 -14.66 24.38 -35.84
CA ALA A 11 -13.48 23.67 -35.35
C ALA A 11 -13.42 23.66 -33.81
N ALA A 12 -13.66 24.80 -33.16
CA ALA A 12 -13.66 24.91 -31.71
C ALA A 12 -14.74 24.04 -31.06
N VAL A 13 -15.97 24.03 -31.60
CA VAL A 13 -17.07 23.20 -31.08
C VAL A 13 -16.79 21.71 -31.29
N SER A 14 -16.24 21.33 -32.45
CA SER A 14 -15.89 19.93 -32.73
C SER A 14 -14.78 19.37 -31.85
N ALA A 15 -13.94 20.23 -31.27
CA ALA A 15 -12.88 19.82 -30.34
C ALA A 15 -13.37 19.61 -28.91
N LEU A 16 -14.60 20.02 -28.56
CA LEU A 16 -15.13 19.91 -27.19
C LEU A 16 -15.21 18.47 -26.67
N PRO A 17 -15.62 17.43 -27.43
CA PRO A 17 -15.63 16.06 -26.93
C PRO A 17 -14.22 15.52 -26.62
N LEU A 18 -13.24 15.86 -27.46
CA LEU A 18 -11.83 15.50 -27.23
C LEU A 18 -11.27 16.25 -26.01
N ALA A 19 -11.61 17.54 -25.88
CA ALA A 19 -11.24 18.34 -24.73
C ALA A 19 -11.87 17.78 -23.44
N ALA A 20 -13.15 17.39 -23.48
CA ALA A 20 -13.80 16.73 -22.36
C ALA A 20 -13.06 15.43 -22.00
N ALA A 21 -12.81 14.53 -22.95
CA ALA A 21 -12.06 13.30 -22.69
C ALA A 21 -10.66 13.54 -22.09
N LEU A 22 -9.92 14.52 -22.60
CA LEU A 22 -8.56 14.84 -22.14
C LEU A 22 -8.55 15.53 -20.77
N PHE A 23 -9.54 16.38 -20.48
CA PHE A 23 -9.58 17.19 -19.25
C PHE A 23 -10.47 16.61 -18.15
N THR A 24 -11.34 15.64 -18.45
CA THR A 24 -12.17 14.94 -17.45
C THR A 24 -11.73 13.51 -17.21
N GLY A 25 -10.70 13.04 -17.91
CA GLY A 25 -10.10 11.72 -17.68
C GLY A 25 -9.42 11.66 -16.32
N VAL A 26 -10.09 11.08 -15.32
CA VAL A 26 -9.42 10.63 -14.10
C VAL A 26 -8.72 9.32 -14.43
N ALA A 27 -7.41 9.22 -14.14
CA ALA A 27 -6.73 7.93 -14.14
C ALA A 27 -7.34 7.07 -13.01
N SER A 28 -8.37 6.29 -13.34
CA SER A 28 -8.93 5.30 -12.42
C SER A 28 -7.95 4.13 -12.34
N ALA A 29 -7.06 4.15 -11.35
CA ALA A 29 -6.31 2.96 -10.97
C ALA A 29 -7.30 1.95 -10.36
N ASP A 30 -7.52 0.83 -11.04
CA ASP A 30 -8.31 -0.28 -10.49
C ASP A 30 -7.47 -1.09 -9.49
N ASN A 31 -8.04 -1.31 -8.31
CA ASN A 31 -7.45 -2.07 -7.20
C ASN A 31 -8.38 -3.21 -6.76
N GLY A 32 -9.32 -3.60 -7.62
CA GLY A 32 -10.40 -4.53 -7.30
C GLY A 32 -10.03 -6.00 -7.49
N ALA A 33 -10.68 -6.84 -6.69
CA ALA A 33 -10.72 -8.28 -6.87
C ALA A 33 -12.08 -8.64 -7.48
N ILE A 34 -12.11 -9.29 -8.64
CA ILE A 34 -13.36 -9.76 -9.27
C ILE A 34 -13.46 -11.27 -9.07
N ALA A 35 -14.56 -11.73 -8.49
CA ALA A 35 -14.87 -13.15 -8.30
C ALA A 35 -16.29 -13.48 -8.74
N ASP A 36 -16.44 -14.59 -9.46
CA ASP A 36 -17.71 -15.14 -9.92
C ASP A 36 -17.90 -16.57 -9.40
N ASP A 37 -19.10 -17.15 -9.54
CA ASP A 37 -19.41 -18.56 -9.24
C ASP A 37 -18.93 -19.07 -7.87
N GLY A 38 -19.20 -18.30 -6.81
CA GLY A 38 -18.84 -18.69 -5.43
C GLY A 38 -17.34 -18.63 -5.12
N SER A 39 -16.56 -18.01 -6.00
CA SER A 39 -15.12 -17.84 -5.82
C SER A 39 -14.81 -16.68 -4.86
N SER A 40 -13.63 -16.75 -4.24
CA SER A 40 -13.08 -15.67 -3.44
C SER A 40 -12.00 -14.94 -4.25
N ALA A 41 -12.15 -13.63 -4.45
CA ALA A 41 -11.08 -12.79 -4.95
C ALA A 41 -10.65 -11.85 -3.84
N ALA A 42 -9.35 -11.61 -3.77
CA ALA A 42 -8.79 -10.72 -2.78
C ALA A 42 -7.59 -9.98 -3.37
N VAL A 43 -7.51 -8.69 -3.09
CA VAL A 43 -6.39 -7.84 -3.50
C VAL A 43 -5.64 -7.39 -2.26
N THR A 44 -4.31 -7.41 -2.39
CA THR A 44 -3.37 -6.75 -1.48
C THR A 44 -2.57 -5.76 -2.32
N ASN A 45 -2.87 -4.48 -2.22
CA ASN A 45 -2.19 -3.44 -2.99
C ASN A 45 -1.25 -2.65 -2.07
N VAL A 46 0.03 -2.58 -2.48
CA VAL A 46 1.12 -1.83 -1.81
C VAL A 46 0.73 -0.37 -1.52
N TRP A 47 -0.15 0.22 -2.33
CA TRP A 47 -0.66 1.58 -2.12
C TRP A 47 -1.45 1.77 -0.81
N GLN A 48 -2.01 0.71 -0.22
CA GLN A 48 -2.75 0.78 1.05
C GLN A 48 -1.88 0.50 2.29
N GLY A 49 -0.61 0.13 2.12
CA GLY A 49 0.33 -0.09 3.23
C GLY A 49 1.60 0.76 3.18
N ALA A 50 2.02 1.25 2.01
CA ALA A 50 3.35 1.83 1.81
C ALA A 50 3.37 3.32 1.39
N ILE A 51 2.24 3.93 1.05
CA ILE A 51 2.17 5.37 0.75
C ILE A 51 2.29 6.14 2.06
N GLY A 52 3.38 6.89 2.21
CA GLY A 52 3.75 7.51 3.49
C GLY A 52 4.48 6.57 4.46
N SER A 53 4.88 5.37 4.01
CA SER A 53 5.84 4.53 4.75
C SER A 53 7.28 5.05 4.58
N GLY A 54 8.18 4.65 5.48
CA GLY A 54 9.52 5.21 5.61
C GLY A 54 9.66 6.09 6.86
N VAL A 55 10.85 6.67 7.05
CA VAL A 55 11.09 7.75 8.00
C VAL A 55 11.16 9.05 7.21
N GLY A 56 10.15 9.91 7.35
CA GLY A 56 10.08 11.18 6.63
C GLY A 56 11.08 12.22 7.15
N GLY A 57 11.36 13.26 6.36
CA GLY A 57 12.18 14.40 6.80
C GLY A 57 13.64 14.01 7.06
N ASP A 58 14.07 14.08 8.32
CA ASP A 58 15.47 13.85 8.75
C ASP A 58 15.95 12.39 8.65
N ASN A 59 15.10 11.47 8.17
CA ASN A 59 15.41 10.07 7.88
C ASN A 59 16.07 9.31 9.04
N ASN A 60 15.70 9.67 10.27
CA ASN A 60 16.17 9.03 11.50
C ASN A 60 15.06 8.14 12.07
N GLY A 61 15.38 6.90 12.42
CA GLY A 61 14.42 5.94 12.96
C GLY A 61 14.24 4.70 12.10
N ASN A 62 13.26 3.90 12.51
CA ASN A 62 12.89 2.65 11.88
C ASN A 62 11.53 2.76 11.21
N SER A 63 11.38 2.15 10.04
CA SER A 63 10.10 2.00 9.37
C SER A 63 9.94 0.57 8.90
N SER A 64 8.86 -0.07 9.34
CA SER A 64 8.50 -1.41 8.88
C SER A 64 7.05 -1.44 8.44
N THR A 65 6.83 -2.07 7.29
CA THR A 65 5.50 -2.29 6.71
C THR A 65 5.35 -3.79 6.50
N THR A 66 4.33 -4.38 7.10
CA THR A 66 3.97 -5.78 6.88
C THR A 66 2.58 -5.83 6.26
N GLN A 67 2.47 -6.49 5.11
CA GLN A 67 1.18 -6.81 4.51
C GLN A 67 0.99 -8.31 4.51
N GLN A 68 -0.16 -8.77 5.01
CA GLN A 68 -0.43 -10.19 5.20
C GLN A 68 -1.90 -10.47 4.89
N GLN A 69 -2.11 -11.51 4.07
CA GLN A 69 -3.42 -11.99 3.68
C GLN A 69 -3.43 -13.51 3.83
N ALA A 70 -4.34 -14.04 4.63
CA ALA A 70 -4.56 -15.48 4.82
C ALA A 70 -6.03 -15.77 4.53
N ILE A 71 -6.29 -16.55 3.47
CA ILE A 71 -7.64 -16.81 2.98
C ILE A 71 -7.80 -18.31 2.75
N GLY A 72 -8.96 -18.83 3.13
CA GLY A 72 -9.29 -20.25 3.03
C GLY A 72 -9.26 -20.95 4.39
N SER A 73 -9.87 -22.14 4.44
CA SER A 73 -9.93 -22.93 5.66
C SER A 73 -8.53 -23.40 6.09
N GLY A 74 -8.17 -23.16 7.35
CA GLY A 74 -6.84 -23.49 7.88
C GLY A 74 -5.75 -22.47 7.55
N ALA A 75 -6.09 -21.34 6.94
CA ALA A 75 -5.12 -20.30 6.66
C ALA A 75 -4.72 -19.57 7.97
N SER A 76 -3.43 -19.54 8.25
CA SER A 76 -2.83 -18.73 9.30
C SER A 76 -1.82 -17.80 8.68
N ASN A 77 -1.80 -16.54 9.12
CA ASN A 77 -0.69 -15.65 8.84
C ASN A 77 -0.04 -15.26 10.16
N GLN A 78 1.27 -15.42 10.23
CA GLN A 78 2.06 -14.97 11.36
C GLN A 78 3.09 -13.99 10.86
N SER A 79 3.12 -12.81 11.49
CA SER A 79 4.15 -11.80 11.27
C SER A 79 4.83 -11.52 12.58
N ASN A 80 6.15 -11.68 12.61
CA ASN A 80 6.98 -11.20 13.69
C ASN A 80 7.91 -10.14 13.11
N THR A 81 7.72 -8.89 13.52
CA THR A 81 8.53 -7.75 13.09
C THR A 81 9.11 -7.06 14.31
N ALA A 82 10.43 -6.86 14.32
CA ALA A 82 11.15 -6.19 15.39
C ALA A 82 12.11 -5.20 14.75
N GLN A 83 12.13 -4.00 15.30
CA GLN A 83 12.94 -2.90 14.82
C GLN A 83 13.59 -2.25 16.04
N VAL A 84 14.91 -2.05 16.00
CA VAL A 84 15.69 -1.42 17.08
C VAL A 84 16.41 -0.23 16.50
N ASP A 85 16.22 0.94 17.11
CA ASP A 85 16.95 2.16 16.79
C ASP A 85 17.54 2.72 18.09
N GLY A 86 18.83 3.04 18.10
CA GLY A 86 19.51 3.67 19.24
C GLY A 86 19.90 2.78 20.44
N SER A 87 20.12 1.46 20.31
CA SER A 87 20.54 0.61 21.46
C SER A 87 21.82 -0.20 21.22
N ALA A 88 22.71 -0.24 22.23
CA ALA A 88 23.98 -0.98 22.22
C ALA A 88 23.85 -2.47 22.57
N PHE A 89 22.83 -2.86 23.34
CA PHE A 89 22.52 -4.27 23.66
C PHE A 89 21.01 -4.49 23.61
N THR A 90 20.53 -5.16 22.57
CA THR A 90 19.13 -5.57 22.48
C THR A 90 19.05 -7.05 22.13
N ALA A 91 18.47 -7.85 23.03
CA ALA A 91 18.09 -9.21 22.73
C ALA A 91 16.68 -9.20 22.14
N ILE A 92 16.53 -9.67 20.90
CA ILE A 92 15.24 -9.80 20.24
C ILE A 92 14.94 -11.27 20.08
N ASN A 93 13.78 -11.72 20.57
CA ASN A 93 13.23 -13.03 20.24
C ASN A 93 11.95 -12.85 19.43
N GLN A 94 12.04 -13.15 18.13
CA GLN A 94 10.91 -13.12 17.19
C GLN A 94 10.36 -14.52 16.89
N GLY A 95 10.57 -15.48 17.79
CA GLY A 95 10.05 -16.83 17.66
C GLY A 95 8.54 -16.90 17.92
N ASN A 96 7.93 -17.99 17.47
CA ASN A 96 6.50 -18.31 17.68
C ASN A 96 6.31 -19.30 18.84
N ASP A 97 7.39 -19.63 19.53
CA ASP A 97 7.45 -20.61 20.60
C ASP A 97 7.16 -19.97 21.96
N ASN A 98 6.68 -20.78 22.92
CA ASN A 98 6.59 -20.36 24.31
C ASN A 98 8.00 -20.24 24.92
N VAL A 99 8.41 -19.01 25.22
CA VAL A 99 9.69 -18.74 25.87
C VAL A 99 9.51 -18.75 27.38
N ALA A 100 10.07 -19.76 28.06
CA ALA A 100 10.20 -19.75 29.51
C ALA A 100 11.52 -19.08 29.90
N ILE A 101 11.45 -17.87 30.46
CA ILE A 101 12.63 -17.18 31.02
C ILE A 101 12.69 -17.47 32.51
N ASN A 102 13.70 -18.22 32.94
CA ASN A 102 13.96 -18.48 34.34
C ASN A 102 15.21 -17.72 34.78
N PHE A 103 15.06 -16.83 35.76
CA PHE A 103 16.19 -16.12 36.35
C PHE A 103 16.72 -16.93 37.53
N THR A 104 18.02 -17.24 37.49
CA THR A 104 18.75 -17.79 38.65
C THR A 104 19.65 -16.70 39.22
N PRO A 105 19.85 -16.66 40.55
CA PRO A 105 20.82 -15.76 41.15
C PRO A 105 22.20 -15.98 40.51
N LEU A 106 22.88 -14.90 40.12
CA LEU A 106 24.25 -14.95 39.61
C LEU A 106 25.25 -15.31 40.73
N TRP A 107 24.87 -15.04 41.98
CA TRP A 107 25.56 -15.46 43.20
C TRP A 107 24.56 -15.51 44.36
N TRP A 108 24.97 -16.27 45.38
CA TRP A 108 24.24 -16.59 46.61
C TRP A 108 24.22 -15.43 47.60
#